data_AF-A0A2Z7BP88-F1
#
_entry.id   AF-A0A2Z7BP88-F1
#
_cell.length_a   1.000
_cell.length_b   1.000
_cell.length_c   1.000
_cell.angle_alpha   90.00
_cell.angle_beta   90.00
_cell.angle_gamma   90.00
#
_symmetry.space_group_name_H-M   'P 1'
#
loop_
_entity.id
_entity.type
_entity.pdbx_description
1 polymer ?
#
loop_
_entity_poly.entity_id
_entity_poly.type
_entity_poly.pdbx_seq_one_letter_code
_entity_poly.pdbx_strand_id
1 'polypeptide(L)'
;MQVHRDRSNRKIWLSQAHYLKEYLRRYNMQDSKPISTPLPVNFKLSSEMCSNNEAERMEMSRIPYASVVGSLMFAMICTRPITPQNP
;
A
#
# COMPACT_ATOMS: atom_id res chain seq x y z
N MET A 1 5.21 -12.31 6.05
CA MET A 1 5.44 -12.72 4.65
C MET A 1 5.22 -14.22 4.56
N GLN A 2 4.43 -14.69 3.60
CA GLN A 2 4.09 -16.09 3.41
C GLN A 2 4.57 -16.54 2.03
N VAL A 3 5.35 -17.63 1.99
CA VAL A 3 5.87 -18.19 0.75
C VAL A 3 5.15 -19.52 0.51
N HIS A 4 4.40 -19.61 -0.58
CA HIS A 4 3.80 -20.85 -1.04
C HIS A 4 4.68 -21.43 -2.15
N ARG A 5 5.07 -22.70 -2.04
CA ARG A 5 5.88 -23.37 -3.06
C ARG A 5 5.17 -24.64 -3.50
N ASP A 6 4.87 -24.72 -4.79
CA ASP A 6 4.40 -25.91 -5.46
C ASP A 6 5.56 -26.46 -6.30
N ARG A 7 6.17 -27.54 -5.77
CA ARG A 7 7.35 -28.14 -6.40
C ARG A 7 6.99 -28.99 -7.62
N SER A 8 5.82 -29.61 -7.65
CA SER A 8 5.39 -30.43 -8.80
C SER A 8 5.15 -29.56 -10.03
N ASN A 9 4.55 -28.37 -9.84
CA ASN A 9 4.35 -27.42 -10.92
C ASN A 9 5.47 -26.38 -11.06
N ARG A 10 6.53 -26.46 -10.25
CA ARG A 10 7.66 -25.49 -10.21
C ARG A 10 7.19 -24.04 -10.05
N LYS A 11 6.14 -23.81 -9.25
CA LYS A 11 5.57 -22.49 -8.97
C LYS A 11 5.88 -22.03 -7.56
N ILE A 12 6.10 -20.73 -7.41
CA ILE A 12 6.29 -20.08 -6.12
C ILE A 12 5.39 -18.86 -6.09
N TRP A 13 4.63 -18.69 -5.01
CA TRP A 13 3.85 -17.49 -4.75
C TRP A 13 4.33 -16.85 -3.46
N LEU A 14 4.28 -15.52 -3.43
CA LEU A 14 4.61 -14.72 -2.27
C LEU A 14 3.37 -13.92 -1.88
N SER A 15 2.93 -14.06 -0.63
CA SER A 15 1.89 -13.24 -0.05
C SER A 15 2.47 -12.35 1.04
N GLN A 16 2.32 -11.04 0.88
CA GLN A 16 2.62 -10.04 1.91
C GLN A 16 1.36 -9.45 2.56
N ALA A 17 0.17 -9.99 2.26
CA ALA A 17 -1.09 -9.42 2.74
C ALA A 17 -1.13 -9.23 4.27
N HIS A 18 -0.65 -10.20 5.04
CA HIS A 18 -0.59 -10.09 6.50
C HIS A 18 0.38 -9.01 6.99
N TYR A 19 1.54 -8.87 6.33
CA TYR A 19 2.51 -7.83 6.67
C TYR A 19 1.92 -6.42 6.46
N LEU A 20 1.26 -6.21 5.31
CA LEU A 20 0.61 -4.94 5.01
C LEU A 20 -0.54 -4.62 5.98
N LYS A 21 -1.34 -5.62 6.38
CA LYS A 21 -2.39 -5.44 7.40
C LYS A 21 -1.82 -5.00 8.74
N GLU A 22 -0.79 -5.67 9.26
CA GLU A 22 -0.14 -5.28 10.51
C GLU A 22 0.55 -3.92 10.39
N TYR A 23 1.14 -3.62 9.24
CA TYR A 23 1.75 -2.32 8.97
C TYR A 23 0.73 -1.18 9.05
N LEU A 24 -0.41 -1.31 8.37
CA LEU A 24 -1.47 -0.30 8.41
C LEU A 24 -2.06 -0.14 9.83
N ARG A 25 -2.24 -1.25 10.55
CA ARG A 25 -2.74 -1.24 11.93
C ARG A 25 -1.82 -0.44 12.87
N ARG A 26 -0.50 -0.47 12.67
CA ARG A 26 0.46 0.32 13.48
C ARG A 26 0.26 1.82 13.37
N TYR A 27 -0.28 2.29 12.24
CA TYR A 27 -0.50 3.72 11.98
C TYR A 27 -1.98 4.10 12.09
N ASN A 28 -2.83 3.25 12.68
CA ASN A 28 -4.27 3.46 12.77
C ASN A 28 -4.96 3.59 11.39
N MET A 29 -4.40 2.93 10.37
CA MET A 29 -4.86 3.00 8.97
C MET A 29 -5.55 1.71 8.50
N GLN A 30 -5.93 0.81 9.42
CA GLN A 30 -6.54 -0.49 9.10
C GLN A 30 -7.87 -0.37 8.32
N ASP A 31 -8.62 0.70 8.55
CA ASP A 31 -9.92 0.96 7.93
C ASP A 31 -9.80 1.82 6.65
N SER A 32 -8.56 2.07 6.18
CA SER A 32 -8.32 2.79 4.94
C SER A 32 -8.95 2.05 3.77
N LYS A 33 -9.73 2.77 2.96
CA LYS A 33 -10.40 2.18 1.80
C LYS A 33 -9.35 1.75 0.76
N PRO A 34 -9.31 0.47 0.37
CA PRO A 34 -8.45 0.05 -0.73
C PRO A 34 -9.02 0.64 -2.02
N ILE A 35 -8.30 1.60 -2.60
CA ILE A 35 -8.57 2.06 -3.96
C ILE A 35 -7.74 1.22 -4.92
N SER A 36 -8.40 0.67 -5.93
CA SER A 36 -7.69 0.10 -7.07
C SER A 36 -7.02 1.25 -7.80
N THR A 37 -5.73 1.10 -8.08
CA THR A 37 -4.96 1.88 -9.06
C THR A 37 -4.56 3.31 -8.69
N PRO A 38 -3.40 3.76 -9.24
CA PRO A 38 -2.79 5.05 -8.93
C PRO A 38 -3.69 6.20 -9.36
N LEU A 39 -3.55 7.33 -8.67
CA LEU A 39 -4.17 8.58 -9.09
C LEU A 39 -3.83 8.85 -10.57
N PRO A 40 -4.80 9.30 -11.39
CA PRO A 40 -4.54 9.68 -12.77
C PRO A 40 -3.35 10.65 -12.85
N VAL A 41 -2.53 10.54 -13.88
CA VAL A 41 -1.32 11.39 -14.06
C VAL A 41 -1.66 12.88 -14.02
N ASN A 42 -2.87 13.26 -14.45
CA ASN A 42 -3.35 14.63 -14.48
C ASN A 42 -4.28 14.98 -13.30
N PHE A 43 -4.29 14.18 -12.23
CA PHE A 43 -5.11 14.46 -11.07
C PHE A 43 -4.54 15.66 -10.31
N LYS A 44 -5.29 16.77 -10.32
CA LYS A 44 -4.95 17.97 -9.58
C LYS A 44 -5.59 17.93 -8.20
N LEU A 45 -4.77 18.02 -7.17
CA LEU A 45 -5.25 18.24 -5.81
C LEU A 45 -5.73 19.69 -5.67
N SER A 46 -6.91 19.89 -5.08
CA SER A 46 -7.43 21.21 -4.72
C SER A 46 -7.50 21.36 -3.19
N SER A 47 -7.57 22.60 -2.72
CA SER A 47 -7.74 22.87 -1.28
C SER A 47 -9.07 22.37 -0.72
N GLU A 48 -10.07 22.11 -1.57
CA GLU A 48 -11.37 21.57 -1.17
C GLU A 48 -11.26 20.10 -0.73
N MET A 49 -10.20 19.41 -1.15
CA MET A 49 -9.88 18.04 -0.74
C MET A 49 -9.13 17.97 0.60
N CYS A 50 -8.75 19.10 1.19
CA CYS A 50 -8.18 19.14 2.53
C CYS A 50 -9.24 18.80 3.57
N SER A 51 -8.79 18.21 4.68
CA SER A 51 -9.63 17.98 5.86
C SER A 51 -10.11 19.31 6.44
N ASN A 52 -11.44 19.48 6.45
CA ASN A 52 -12.11 20.67 6.99
C ASN A 52 -12.37 20.54 8.51
N ASN A 53 -12.16 19.34 9.08
CA ASN A 53 -12.40 19.05 10.49
C ASN A 53 -11.10 19.08 11.29
N GLU A 54 -11.11 19.77 12.44
CA GLU A 54 -9.97 19.86 13.36
C GLU A 54 -9.56 18.48 13.89
N ALA A 55 -10.52 17.59 14.17
CA ALA A 55 -10.23 16.24 14.64
C ALA A 55 -9.47 15.41 13.58
N GLU A 56 -9.83 15.57 12.31
CA GLU A 56 -9.12 14.92 11.20
C GLU A 56 -7.72 15.50 11.01
N ARG A 57 -7.56 16.81 11.13
CA ARG A 57 -6.23 17.46 11.05
C ARG A 57 -5.30 16.99 12.16
N MET A 58 -5.82 16.86 13.38
CA MET A 58 -5.08 16.35 14.52
C MET A 58 -4.66 14.89 14.31
N GLU A 59 -5.57 14.03 13.82
CA GLU A 59 -5.22 12.66 13.48
C GLU A 59 -4.17 12.58 12.35
N MET A 60 -4.35 13.38 11.29
CA MET A 60 -3.40 13.42 10.18
C MET A 60 -2.00 13.87 10.63
N SER A 61 -1.91 14.79 11.59
CA SER A 61 -0.63 15.26 12.14
C SER A 61 0.14 14.18 12.91
N ARG A 62 -0.55 13.14 13.40
CA ARG A 62 0.06 12.04 14.16
C ARG A 62 0.60 10.95 13.24
N ILE A 63 0.07 10.83 12.03
CA ILE A 63 0.44 9.79 11.07
C ILE A 63 1.57 10.30 10.16
N PRO A 64 2.74 9.64 10.12
CA PRO A 64 3.84 10.01 9.24
C PRO A 64 3.57 9.54 7.80
N TYR A 65 2.61 10.17 7.11
CA TYR A 65 2.13 9.73 5.78
C TYR A 65 3.23 9.50 4.75
N ALA A 66 4.25 10.37 4.69
CA ALA A 66 5.36 10.20 3.75
C ALA A 66 6.11 8.87 3.96
N SER A 67 6.34 8.50 5.23
CA SER A 67 6.98 7.22 5.58
C SER A 67 6.06 6.04 5.29
N VAL A 68 4.77 6.14 5.66
CA VAL A 68 3.78 5.09 5.39
C VAL A 68 3.68 4.79 3.90
N VAL A 69 3.50 5.83 3.08
CA VAL A 69 3.40 5.72 1.62
C VAL A 69 4.70 5.19 1.03
N GLY A 70 5.87 5.68 1.47
CA GLY A 70 7.17 5.21 0.98
C GLY A 70 7.41 3.72 1.25
N SER A 71 7.08 3.22 2.45
CA SER A 71 7.20 1.79 2.77
C SER A 71 6.19 0.94 2.02
N LEU A 72 4.98 1.43 1.76
CA LEU A 72 4.00 0.74 0.93
C LEU A 72 4.47 0.64 -0.53
N MET A 73 5.01 1.73 -1.09
CA MET A 73 5.61 1.73 -2.43
C MET A 73 6.77 0.75 -2.52
N PHE A 74 7.65 0.72 -1.52
CA PHE A 74 8.75 -0.25 -1.45
C PHE A 74 8.23 -1.70 -1.42
N ALA A 75 7.24 -1.99 -0.56
CA ALA A 75 6.63 -3.32 -0.51
C ALA A 75 6.01 -3.73 -1.86
N MET A 76 5.35 -2.80 -2.56
CA MET A 76 4.81 -3.06 -3.91
C MET A 76 5.92 -3.37 -4.93
N ILE A 77 7.02 -2.62 -4.92
CA ILE A 77 8.14 -2.82 -5.86
C ILE A 77 8.83 -4.17 -5.58
N CYS A 78 9.14 -4.46 -4.32
CA CYS A 78 9.85 -5.68 -3.92
C CYS A 78 9.02 -6.96 -4.07
N THR A 79 7.70 -6.86 -4.17
CA THR A 79 6.80 -8.02 -4.32
C THR A 79 6.27 -8.24 -5.71
N ARG A 80 6.53 -7.34 -6.65
CA ARG A 80 6.21 -7.60 -8.06
C ARG A 80 6.96 -8.86 -8.48
N PRO A 81 6.26 -9.94 -8.90
CA PRO A 81 6.92 -11.02 -9.58
C PRO A 81 7.67 -10.42 -10.77
N ILE A 82 8.93 -10.79 -10.97
CA ILE A 82 9.55 -10.63 -12.29
C ILE A 82 8.71 -11.52 -13.20
N THR A 83 7.66 -10.94 -13.80
CA THR A 83 6.98 -11.57 -14.91
C THR A 83 8.03 -11.68 -16.01
N PRO A 84 8.28 -12.87 -16.58
CA PRO A 84 9.00 -12.94 -17.83
C PRO A 84 8.22 -12.04 -18.79
N GLN A 85 8.87 -10.99 -19.29
CA GLN A 85 8.42 -10.35 -20.52
C GLN A 85 8.55 -11.47 -21.56
N ASN A 86 7.44 -12.11 -21.92
CA ASN A 86 7.45 -13.03 -23.04
C ASN A 86 7.81 -12.23 -24.31
N PRO A 87 8.69 -12.77 -25.17
CA PRO A 87 9.14 -12.11 -26.39
C PRO A 87 8.01 -11.89 -27.39
#